data_AF-A0A257A989-F1
#
_entry.id   AF-A0A257A989-F1
#
_cell.length_a   1.000
_cell.length_b   1.000
_cell.length_c   1.000
_cell.angle_alpha   90.00
_cell.angle_beta   90.00
_cell.angle_gamma   90.00
#
_symmetry.space_group_name_H-M   'P 1'
#
loop_
_entity.id
_entity.type
_entity.pdbx_description
1 polymer ?
#
loop_
_entity_poly.entity_id
_entity_poly.type
_entity_poly.pdbx_seq_one_letter_code
_entity_poly.pdbx_strand_id
1 'polypeptide(L)'
;MKVRAFRVVGEMWTRWGWQKFNIEKTGIHEKEVLERVLSEIGSRHRLKRKLIRIKEIRELREEEVEDPLVKDLLSLTSITVRYGRR
;
A
#
# COMPACT_ATOMS: atom_id res chain seq x y z
N MET A 1 0.29 17.72 -5.14
CA MET A 1 0.11 16.70 -4.10
C MET A 1 1.37 15.85 -4.05
N LYS A 2 2.00 15.65 -2.88
CA LYS A 2 3.21 14.84 -2.75
C LYS A 2 2.82 13.39 -2.49
N VAL A 3 3.29 12.47 -3.33
CA VAL A 3 3.11 11.03 -3.14
C VAL A 3 4.21 10.51 -2.23
N ARG A 4 3.86 9.65 -1.28
CA ARG A 4 4.76 9.02 -0.31
C ARG A 4 4.55 7.51 -0.34
N ALA A 5 5.58 6.74 -0.01
CA ALA A 5 5.42 5.30 0.19
C ALA A 5 5.00 5.01 1.63
N PHE A 6 4.12 4.04 1.78
CA PHE A 6 3.68 3.56 3.08
C PHE A 6 3.79 2.04 3.13
N ARG A 7 4.26 1.53 4.26
CA ARG A 7 4.25 0.11 4.57
C ARG A 7 3.08 -0.18 5.49
N VAL A 8 2.25 -1.15 5.09
CA VAL A 8 1.12 -1.63 5.87
C VAL A 8 1.40 -3.07 6.27
N VAL A 9 1.56 -3.28 7.56
CA VAL A 9 1.77 -4.59 8.16
C VAL A 9 0.50 -5.01 8.88
N GLY A 10 0.07 -6.24 8.63
CA GLY A 10 -1.14 -6.76 9.24
C GLY A 10 -1.22 -8.27 9.18
N GLU A 11 -2.36 -8.78 9.62
CA GLU A 11 -2.71 -10.19 9.59
C GLU A 11 -4.07 -10.33 8.90
N MET A 12 -4.20 -11.33 8.04
CA MET A 12 -5.45 -11.70 7.40
C MET A 12 -5.82 -13.13 7.76
N TRP A 13 -7.12 -13.43 7.82
CA TRP A 13 -7.59 -14.79 8.04
C TRP A 13 -7.62 -15.58 6.74
N THR A 14 -6.84 -16.65 6.65
CA THR A 14 -6.84 -17.61 5.55
C THR A 14 -7.42 -18.95 6.03
N ARG A 15 -7.63 -19.90 5.10
CA ARG A 15 -7.98 -21.30 5.41
C ARG A 15 -7.01 -21.98 6.39
N TRP A 16 -5.77 -21.51 6.47
CA TRP A 16 -4.71 -22.03 7.34
C TRP A 16 -4.55 -21.23 8.64
N GLY A 17 -5.45 -20.29 8.93
CA GLY A 17 -5.40 -19.41 10.11
C GLY A 17 -4.93 -17.99 9.80
N TRP A 18 -4.50 -17.26 10.83
CA TRP A 18 -3.98 -15.89 10.70
C TRP A 18 -2.63 -15.89 9.98
N GLN A 19 -2.57 -15.28 8.79
CA GLN A 19 -1.34 -15.08 8.04
C GLN A 19 -0.95 -13.62 8.04
N LYS A 20 0.33 -13.34 8.29
CA LYS A 20 0.90 -12.00 8.22
C LYS A 20 1.00 -11.56 6.76
N PHE A 21 0.74 -10.28 6.52
CA PHE A 21 1.05 -9.64 5.25
C PHE A 21 1.84 -8.36 5.51
N ASN A 22 2.66 -8.03 4.52
CA ASN A 22 3.40 -6.78 4.45
C ASN A 22 3.20 -6.24 3.03
N ILE A 23 2.51 -5.10 2.91
CA ILE A 23 2.20 -4.48 1.62
C ILE A 23 2.76 -3.07 1.63
N GLU A 24 3.53 -2.76 0.61
CA GLU A 24 3.99 -1.41 0.34
C GLU A 24 3.12 -0.76 -0.71
N LYS A 25 2.70 0.48 -0.46
CA LYS A 25 1.84 1.20 -1.38
C LYS A 25 2.12 2.69 -1.35
N THR A 26 2.12 3.30 -2.51
CA THR A 26 2.19 4.76 -2.64
C THR A 26 0.83 5.38 -2.38
N GLY A 27 0.80 6.50 -1.66
CA GLY A 27 -0.41 7.29 -1.48
C GLY A 27 -0.10 8.71 -1.02
N ILE A 28 -1.15 9.52 -0.84
CA ILE A 28 -0.98 10.88 -0.36
C ILE A 28 -1.03 10.89 1.18
N HIS A 29 -1.94 10.11 1.77
CA HIS A 29 -2.18 10.05 3.22
C HIS A 29 -2.38 8.61 3.69
N GLU A 30 -2.08 8.32 4.96
CA GLU A 30 -2.22 6.98 5.55
C GLU A 30 -3.62 6.39 5.40
N LYS A 31 -4.68 7.19 5.61
CA LYS A 31 -6.08 6.74 5.49
C LYS A 31 -6.42 6.25 4.08
N GLU A 32 -5.92 6.95 3.06
CA GLU A 32 -6.15 6.58 1.66
C GLU A 32 -5.48 5.24 1.36
N VAL A 33 -4.22 5.08 1.79
CA VAL A 33 -3.47 3.84 1.61
C VAL A 33 -4.16 2.68 2.33
N LEU A 34 -4.62 2.89 3.56
CA LEU A 34 -5.34 1.91 4.34
C LEU A 34 -6.59 1.39 3.61
N GLU A 35 -7.45 2.29 3.13
CA GLU A 35 -8.66 1.90 2.38
C GLU A 35 -8.33 1.14 1.10
N ARG A 36 -7.27 1.54 0.39
CA ARG A 36 -6.80 0.85 -0.81
C ARG A 36 -6.26 -0.55 -0.50
N VAL A 37 -5.53 -0.72 0.59
CA VAL A 37 -5.02 -2.03 1.03
C VAL A 37 -6.18 -2.93 1.45
N LEU A 38 -7.13 -2.43 2.25
CA LEU A 38 -8.31 -3.19 2.67
C LEU A 38 -9.16 -3.64 1.47
N SER A 39 -9.34 -2.76 0.48
CA SER A 39 -10.10 -3.07 -0.74
C SER A 39 -9.40 -4.12 -1.61
N GLU A 40 -8.07 -4.02 -1.73
CA GLU A 40 -7.27 -4.97 -2.51
C GLU A 40 -7.24 -6.36 -1.87
N ILE A 41 -7.02 -6.45 -0.55
CA ILE A 41 -7.07 -7.72 0.19
C ILE A 41 -8.49 -8.32 0.13
N GLY A 42 -9.51 -7.48 0.37
CA GLY A 42 -10.91 -7.90 0.30
C GLY A 42 -11.30 -8.46 -1.06
N SER A 43 -10.83 -7.83 -2.16
CA SER A 43 -11.10 -8.27 -3.53
C SER A 43 -10.31 -9.54 -3.91
N ARG A 44 -8.99 -9.52 -3.72
CA ARG A 44 -8.10 -10.63 -4.12
C ARG A 44 -8.36 -11.92 -3.33
N HIS A 45 -8.65 -11.80 -2.03
CA HIS A 45 -8.81 -12.95 -1.15
C HIS A 45 -10.27 -13.21 -0.74
N ARG A 46 -11.22 -12.42 -1.25
CA ARG A 46 -12.66 -12.47 -0.90
C ARG A 46 -12.89 -12.43 0.62
N LEU A 47 -12.09 -11.63 1.32
CA LEU A 47 -12.12 -11.53 2.77
C LEU A 47 -13.04 -10.39 3.23
N LYS A 48 -13.80 -10.67 4.30
CA LYS A 48 -14.57 -9.64 5.00
C LYS A 48 -13.59 -8.75 5.78
N ARG A 49 -13.87 -7.44 5.86
CA ARG A 49 -13.03 -6.48 6.61
C ARG A 49 -12.74 -6.90 8.06
N LYS A 50 -13.69 -7.55 8.73
CA LYS A 50 -13.54 -8.09 10.10
C LYS A 50 -12.47 -9.20 10.25
N LEU A 51 -12.04 -9.78 9.14
CA LEU A 51 -11.03 -10.84 9.07
C LEU A 51 -9.64 -10.30 8.68
N ILE A 52 -9.48 -8.98 8.67
CA ILE A 52 -8.23 -8.28 8.40
C ILE A 52 -7.89 -7.46 9.65
N ARG A 53 -6.67 -7.58 10.15
CA ARG A 53 -6.16 -6.85 11.30
C ARG A 53 -4.93 -6.07 10.86
N ILE A 54 -5.03 -4.75 10.86
CA ILE A 54 -3.88 -3.88 10.60
C ILE A 54 -3.11 -3.73 11.92
N LYS A 55 -1.81 -4.04 11.90
CA LYS A 55 -0.93 -3.89 13.08
C LYS A 55 -0.15 -2.59 13.04
N GLU A 56 0.34 -2.22 11.87
CA GLU A 56 1.15 -1.03 11.70
C GLU A 56 0.90 -0.43 10.32
N ILE A 57 0.84 0.89 10.27
CA ILE A 57 0.99 1.67 9.05
C ILE A 57 2.08 2.69 9.33
N ARG A 58 3.08 2.76 8.45
CA ARG A 58 4.16 3.72 8.57
C ARG A 58 4.53 4.27 7.21
N GLU A 59 4.89 5.54 7.18
CA GLU A 59 5.51 6.15 6.02
C GLU A 59 6.95 5.63 5.87
N LEU A 60 7.34 5.30 4.64
CA LEU A 60 8.69 4.92 4.28
C LEU A 60 9.36 6.06 3.51
N ARG A 61 10.65 6.27 3.77
CA ARG A 61 11.49 7.08 2.88
C ARG A 61 11.79 6.31 1.60
N GLU A 62 12.08 7.01 0.51
CA GLU A 62 12.38 6.41 -0.80
C GLU A 62 13.53 5.39 -0.76
N GLU A 63 14.47 5.58 0.16
CA GLU A 63 15.63 4.71 0.39
C GLU A 63 15.27 3.42 1.15
N GLU A 64 14.16 3.44 1.91
CA GLU A 64 13.71 2.33 2.76
C GLU A 64 12.66 1.44 2.07
N VAL A 65 12.26 1.79 0.85
CA VAL A 65 11.33 1.01 0.02
C VAL A 65 12.04 -0.24 -0.48
N GLU A 66 11.54 -1.40 -0.07
CA GLU A 66 12.09 -2.70 -0.46
C GLU A 66 11.46 -3.20 -1.76
N ASP A 67 10.20 -2.85 -2.03
CA ASP A 67 9.50 -3.28 -3.24
C ASP A 67 9.99 -2.50 -4.48
N PRO A 68 10.62 -3.18 -5.46
CA PRO A 68 11.14 -2.52 -6.66
C PRO A 68 10.07 -1.78 -7.46
N LEU A 69 8.83 -2.29 -7.49
CA LEU A 69 7.74 -1.65 -8.23
C LEU A 69 7.31 -0.35 -7.56
N VAL A 70 7.27 -0.32 -6.22
CA VAL A 70 6.93 0.88 -5.45
C VAL A 70 8.03 1.94 -5.61
N LYS A 71 9.29 1.50 -5.63
CA LYS A 71 10.45 2.36 -5.88
C LYS A 71 10.41 2.98 -7.27
N ASP A 72 10.14 2.18 -8.30
CA ASP A 72 10.00 2.65 -9.67
C ASP A 72 8.85 3.65 -9.80
N LEU A 73 7.70 3.38 -9.16
CA LEU A 73 6.54 4.25 -9.19
C LEU A 73 6.83 5.62 -8.54
N LEU A 74 7.53 5.64 -7.41
CA LEU A 74 8.00 6.88 -6.79
C LEU A 74 8.91 7.67 -7.74
N SER A 75 9.85 7.00 -8.40
CA SER A 75 10.76 7.64 -9.36
C SER A 75 10.01 8.22 -10.57
N LEU A 76 9.03 7.49 -11.13
CA LEU A 76 8.21 7.91 -12.26
C LEU A 76 7.30 9.09 -11.92
N THR A 77 6.78 9.15 -10.69
CA THR A 77 5.90 10.25 -10.28
C THR A 77 6.65 11.59 -10.28
N SER A 78 7.95 11.58 -10.01
CA SER A 78 8.81 12.77 -10.13
C SER A 78 8.92 13.28 -11.59
N ILE A 79 8.75 12.38 -12.57
CA ILE A 79 8.87 12.65 -14.00
C ILE A 79 7.53 13.10 -14.61
N THR A 80 6.39 12.65 -14.08
CA THR A 80 5.05 12.81 -14.71
C THR A 80 4.34 14.16 -14.51
N VAL A 81 4.89 15.13 -13.76
CA VAL A 81 4.32 16.52 -13.75
C VAL A 81 4.74 17.34 -15.00
N ARG A 82 4.95 16.70 -16.16
CA ARG A 82 5.25 17.35 -17.45
C ARG A 82 4.36 16.93 -18.63
N TYR A 83 3.29 16.17 -18.42
CA TYR A 83 2.25 15.97 -19.45
C TYR A 83 0.96 16.61 -18.94
N GLY A 84 0.45 17.70 -19.50
CA GLY A 84 0.35 17.99 -20.93
C GLY A 84 -1.15 18.14 -21.19
N ARG A 85 -1.65 19.33 -20.90
CA ARG A 85 -3.01 19.79 -21.21
C ARG A 85 -3.23 19.60 -22.72
N ARG A 86 -4.22 18.79 -23.10
CA ARG A 86 -4.92 18.89 -24.39
C ARG A 86 -6.37 18.51 -24.18
#